data_AF-A0A7C5C4H6-F1
#
_entry.id   AF-A0A7C5C4H6-F1
#
_cell.length_a   1.000
_cell.length_b   1.000
_cell.length_c   1.000
_cell.angle_alpha   90.00
_cell.angle_beta   90.00
_cell.angle_gamma   90.00
#
_symmetry.space_group_name_H-M   'P 1'
#
loop_
_entity.id
_entity.type
_entity.pdbx_description
1 polymer ?
#
loop_
_entity_poly.entity_id
_entity_poly.type
_entity_poly.pdbx_seq_one_letter_code
_entity_poly.pdbx_strand_id
1 'polypeptide(L)' 'QREVKELIVEENLNEEATKRYITASLKREYASENGTELNAILPKMSPLNAQYLSKKQRVFQRIVDLVEKFKGVGGKI' A
#
# COMPACT_ATOMS: atom_id res chain seq x y z
N GLN A 1 11.27 7.22 1.20
CA GLN A 1 10.88 7.65 -0.17
C GLN A 1 11.13 6.61 -1.27
N ARG A 2 12.33 6.04 -1.40
CA ARG A 2 12.67 5.15 -2.55
C ARG A 2 11.81 3.89 -2.64
N GLU A 3 11.70 3.13 -1.54
CA GLU A 3 10.93 1.87 -1.49
C GLU A 3 9.45 2.06 -1.86
N VAL A 4 8.85 3.17 -1.44
CA VAL A 4 7.46 3.49 -1.80
C VAL A 4 7.31 3.80 -3.29
N LYS A 5 8.26 4.53 -3.87
CA LYS A 5 8.27 4.79 -5.32
C LYS A 5 8.46 3.50 -6.12
N GLU A 6 9.37 2.64 -5.69
CA GLU A 6 9.61 1.33 -6.31
C GLU A 6 8.34 0.45 -6.24
N LEU A 7 7.67 0.38 -5.09
CA LEU A 7 6.39 -0.33 -4.94
C LEU A 7 5.32 0.21 -5.90
N ILE A 8 5.18 1.53 -6.02
CA ILE A 8 4.19 2.17 -6.89
C ILE A 8 4.44 1.82 -8.35
N VAL A 9 5.70 1.89 -8.79
CA VAL A 9 6.09 1.60 -10.17
C VAL A 9 5.97 0.12 -10.49
N GLU A 10 6.48 -0.76 -9.62
CA GLU A 10 6.45 -2.22 -9.85
C GLU A 10 5.04 -2.78 -9.89
N GLU A 11 4.14 -2.31 -9.02
CA GLU A 11 2.79 -2.84 -8.91
C GLU A 11 1.74 -2.04 -9.69
N ASN A 12 2.17 -0.94 -10.34
CA ASN A 12 1.34 0.02 -11.07
C ASN A 12 0.21 0.58 -10.19
N LEU A 13 0.58 1.09 -9.01
CA LEU A 13 -0.37 1.60 -8.03
C LEU A 13 -0.73 3.07 -8.30
N ASN A 14 -1.87 3.49 -7.76
CA ASN A 14 -2.20 4.91 -7.71
C ASN A 14 -1.25 5.63 -6.73
N GLU A 15 -0.36 6.47 -7.25
CA GLU A 15 0.68 7.15 -6.47
C GLU A 15 0.12 7.99 -5.31
N GLU A 16 -0.90 8.80 -5.58
CA GLU A 16 -1.49 9.71 -4.59
C GLU A 16 -2.19 8.93 -3.48
N ALA A 17 -3.01 7.93 -3.84
CA ALA A 17 -3.69 7.06 -2.89
C ALA A 17 -2.67 6.26 -2.06
N THR A 18 -1.60 5.75 -2.68
CA THR A 18 -0.56 4.97 -2.01
C THR A 18 0.16 5.80 -0.95
N LYS A 19 0.58 7.02 -1.29
CA LYS A 19 1.23 7.93 -0.34
C LYS A 19 0.32 8.28 0.84
N ARG A 20 -0.96 8.57 0.58
CA ARG A 20 -1.95 8.83 1.63
C ARG A 20 -2.11 7.63 2.56
N TYR A 21 -2.30 6.44 2.00
CA TYR A 21 -2.51 5.21 2.75
C TYR A 21 -1.30 4.87 3.62
N ILE A 22 -0.08 4.95 3.07
CA ILE A 22 1.15 4.70 3.82
C ILE A 22 1.31 5.73 4.95
N THR A 23 1.08 7.02 4.67
CA THR A 23 1.16 8.07 5.70
C THR A 23 0.18 7.82 6.85
N ALA A 24 -1.06 7.44 6.52
CA ALA A 24 -2.07 7.08 7.53
C ALA A 24 -1.66 5.83 8.32
N SER A 25 -1.12 4.82 7.64
CA SER A 25 -0.68 3.57 8.25
C SER A 25 0.51 3.77 9.20
N LEU A 26 1.50 4.60 8.83
CA LEU A 26 2.61 4.96 9.73
C LEU A 26 2.14 5.72 10.97
N LYS A 27 1.19 6.65 10.82
CA LYS A 27 0.63 7.39 11.96
C LYS A 27 -0.12 6.48 12.93
N ARG A 28 -0.74 5.42 12.42
CA ARG A 28 -1.41 4.38 13.20
C ARG A 28 -0.48 3.27 13.65
N GLU A 29 0.74 3.22 13.11
CA GLU A 29 1.75 2.17 13.29
C GLU A 29 1.36 0.77 12.79
N TYR A 30 0.28 0.67 12.00
CA TYR A 30 -0.15 -0.56 11.33
C TYR A 30 -0.85 -0.27 9.99
N ALA A 31 -0.80 -1.23 9.07
CA ALA A 31 -1.52 -1.20 7.80
C ALA A 31 -2.84 -1.98 7.93
N SER A 32 -3.94 -1.45 7.39
CA SER A 32 -5.26 -2.09 7.43
C SER A 32 -5.64 -2.64 6.05
N GLU A 33 -5.79 -3.95 5.93
CA GLU A 33 -6.39 -4.55 4.73
C GLU A 33 -7.90 -4.26 4.61
N ASN A 34 -8.52 -3.91 5.74
CA ASN A 34 -9.94 -3.65 5.87
C ASN A 34 -10.26 -2.23 5.41
N GLY A 35 -11.29 -2.10 4.57
CA GLY A 35 -11.81 -0.83 4.07
C GLY A 35 -11.54 -0.58 2.59
N THR A 36 -11.85 0.63 2.13
CA THR A 36 -11.69 1.05 0.73
C THR A 36 -10.29 1.60 0.43
N GLU A 37 -9.48 1.86 1.45
CA GLU A 37 -8.17 2.50 1.32
C GLU A 37 -7.20 1.64 0.48
N LEU A 38 -7.07 0.34 0.80
CA LEU A 38 -6.24 -0.59 0.03
C LEU A 38 -6.79 -0.82 -1.39
N ASN A 39 -8.12 -0.82 -1.57
CA ASN A 39 -8.68 -0.97 -2.91
C ASN A 39 -8.44 0.29 -3.77
N ALA A 40 -8.36 1.47 -3.16
CA ALA A 40 -8.11 2.74 -3.84
C ALA A 40 -6.66 2.89 -4.34
N ILE A 41 -5.71 2.15 -3.76
CA ILE A 41 -4.32 2.15 -4.24
C ILE A 41 -4.11 1.20 -5.42
N LEU A 42 -4.93 0.15 -5.54
CA LEU A 42 -4.82 -0.83 -6.62
C LEU A 42 -5.27 -0.24 -7.95
N PRO A 43 -4.65 -0.62 -9.08
CA PRO A 43 -5.11 -0.20 -10.38
C PRO A 43 -6.51 -0.76 -10.65
N LYS A 44 -7.29 -0.02 -11.44
CA LYS A 44 -8.61 -0.48 -11.88
C LYS A 44 -8.44 -1.75 -12.69
N MET A 45 -8.95 -2.85 -12.15
CA MET A 45 -8.97 -4.17 -12.78
C MET A 45 -10.37 -4.76 -12.65
N SER A 46 -10.71 -5.69 -13.53
CA SER A 46 -11.95 -6.45 -13.40
C SER A 46 -11.93 -7.29 -12.11
N PRO A 47 -13.00 -7.28 -11.31
CA PRO A 47 -13.10 -8.12 -10.10
C PRO A 47 -13.11 -9.63 -10.41
N LEU A 48 -13.37 -10.03 -11.67
CA LEU A 48 -13.25 -11.42 -12.12
C LEU A 48 -11.80 -11.83 -12.44
N ASN A 49 -10.83 -10.92 -12.37
CA ASN A 49 -9.45 -11.25 -12.64
C ASN A 49 -8.84 -11.97 -11.42
N ALA A 50 -8.47 -13.24 -11.58
CA ALA A 50 -7.82 -14.03 -10.53
C ALA A 50 -6.50 -13.39 -10.02
N GLN A 51 -5.83 -12.59 -10.85
CA GLN A 51 -4.60 -11.86 -10.47
C GLN A 51 -4.88 -10.66 -9.53
N TYR A 52 -6.14 -10.22 -9.43
CA TYR A 52 -6.51 -9.10 -8.56
C TYR A 52 -6.27 -9.43 -7.09
N LEU A 53 -6.71 -10.62 -6.65
CA LEU A 53 -6.57 -11.06 -5.26
C LEU A 53 -5.11 -11.27 -4.88
N SER A 54 -4.33 -11.92 -5.75
CA SER A 54 -2.90 -12.16 -5.51
C SER A 54 -2.10 -10.85 -5.49
N LYS A 55 -2.39 -9.91 -6.39
CA LYS A 55 -1.78 -8.58 -6.38
C LYS A 55 -2.17 -7.80 -5.13
N LYS A 56 -3.44 -7.81 -4.73
CA LYS A 56 -3.91 -7.17 -3.50
C LYS A 56 -3.13 -7.69 -2.29
N GLN A 57 -3.01 -9.02 -2.15
CA GLN A 57 -2.28 -9.64 -1.05
C GLN A 57 -0.80 -9.27 -1.07
N ARG A 58 -0.13 -9.34 -2.24
CA ARG A 58 1.28 -8.99 -2.39
C ARG A 58 1.56 -7.53 -2.04
N VAL A 59 0.74 -6.62 -2.54
CA VAL A 59 0.84 -5.18 -2.25
C VAL A 59 0.63 -4.93 -0.76
N PHE A 60 -0.38 -5.57 -0.16
CA PHE A 60 -0.66 -5.42 1.27
C PHE A 60 0.54 -5.86 2.12
N GLN A 61 1.11 -7.04 1.87
CA GLN A 61 2.28 -7.54 2.60
C GLN A 61 3.47 -6.58 2.52
N ARG A 62 3.79 -6.08 1.32
CA ARG A 62 4.87 -5.10 1.16
C ARG A 62 4.63 -3.80 1.92
N ILE A 63 3.37 -3.37 2.04
CA ILE A 63 3.03 -2.18 2.83
C ILE A 63 3.14 -2.46 4.33
N VAL A 64 2.74 -3.65 4.79
CA VAL A 64 2.96 -4.08 6.18
C VAL A 64 4.44 -4.03 6.51
N ASP A 65 5.30 -4.62 5.68
CA ASP A 65 6.76 -4.61 5.87
C ASP A 65 7.33 -3.18 5.93
N LEU A 66 6.86 -2.31 5.04
CA LEU A 66 7.19 -0.87 5.04
C LEU A 66 6.77 -0.21 6.36
N VAL A 67 5.52 -0.40 6.79
CA VAL A 67 5.00 0.23 8.00
C VAL A 67 5.73 -0.30 9.24
N GLU A 68 6.04 -1.58 9.32
CA GLU A 68 6.81 -2.16 10.41
C GLU A 68 8.25 -1.64 10.46
N LYS A 69 8.87 -1.42 9.29
CA LYS A 69 10.22 -0.86 9.18
C LYS A 69 10.29 0.62 9.55
N PHE A 70 9.23 1.38 9.26
CA PHE A 70 9.18 2.84 9.44
C PHE A 70 8.25 3.30 10.58
N LYS A 71 7.64 2.41 11.36
CA LYS A 71 6.95 2.80 12.60
C LYS A 71 7.97 3.39 13.58
N GLY A 72 7.55 4.39 14.37
CA GLY A 72 8.44 5.07 15.31
C GLY A 72 9.36 6.16 14.73
N VAL A 73 9.56 6.26 13.40
CA VAL A 73 10.30 7.40 12.77
C VAL A 73 9.42 8.62 12.48
N GLY A 74 8.22 8.70 13.08
CA GLY A 74 7.38 9.90 13.07
C GLY A 74 6.60 10.15 11.77
N GLY A 75 6.40 9.11 10.95
CA GLY A 75 5.51 9.19 9.78
C GLY A 75 6.04 10.00 8.59
N LYS A 76 7.34 10.30 8.55
CA LYS A 76 7.97 10.94 7.39
C LYS A 76 8.49 9.85 6.43
N ILE A 77 7.79 9.67 5.30
CA ILE A 77 8.20 8.76 4.23
C ILE A 77 8.55 9.45 2.94
#